data_AF-A0A839J9H3-F1
#
_entry.id   AF-A0A839J9H3-F1
#
_cell.length_a   1.000
_cell.length_b   1.000
_cell.length_c   1.000
_cell.angle_alpha   90.00
_cell.angle_beta   90.00
_cell.angle_gamma   90.00
#
_symmetry.space_group_name_H-M   'P 1'
#
loop_
_entity.id
_entity.type
_entity.pdbx_description
1 polymer ?
#
loop_
_entity_poly.entity_id
_entity_poly.type
_entity_poly.pdbx_seq_one_letter_code
_entity_poly.pdbx_strand_id
1 'polypeptide(L)' 'MNPDTLRGWVKQADIDAGKRPGMTSDDAKRIRDLEQEYRELKRANEILLAASSFFARELDPRLPW' A
#
# COMPACT_ATOMS: atom_id res chain seq x y z
N MET A 1 14.07 -24.47 -19.69
CA MET A 1 13.20 -23.28 -19.78
C MET A 1 11.90 -23.72 -20.42
N ASN A 2 10.75 -23.48 -19.79
CA ASN A 2 9.44 -23.88 -20.34
C ASN A 2 9.03 -22.86 -21.42
N PRO A 3 8.67 -23.29 -22.65
CA PRO A 3 8.17 -22.40 -23.71
C PRO A 3 7.07 -21.42 -23.26
N ASP A 4 6.27 -21.82 -22.27
CA ASP A 4 5.20 -20.99 -21.72
C ASP A 4 5.71 -19.77 -20.95
N THR A 5 6.87 -19.88 -20.29
CA THR A 5 7.49 -18.76 -19.56
C THR A 5 7.93 -17.66 -20.53
N LEU A 6 8.52 -18.04 -21.67
CA LEU A 6 8.95 -17.09 -22.69
C LEU A 6 7.76 -16.39 -23.35
N ARG A 7 6.67 -17.13 -23.63
CA ARG A 7 5.42 -16.54 -24.14
C ARG A 7 4.84 -15.52 -23.15
N GLY A 8 4.90 -15.81 -21.86
CA GLY A 8 4.51 -14.88 -20.80
C GLY A 8 5.30 -13.57 -20.84
N TRP A 9 6.63 -13.64 -20.97
CA TRP A 9 7.47 -12.45 -21.05
C TRP A 9 7.24 -11.63 -22.30
N VAL A 10 7.05 -12.27 -23.45
CA VAL A 10 6.71 -11.56 -24.70
C VAL A 10 5.36 -10.86 -24.55
N LYS A 11 4.37 -11.51 -23.94
CA LYS A 11 3.07 -10.88 -23.67
C LYS A 11 3.21 -9.67 -22.75
N GLN A 12 3.99 -9.77 -21.68
CA GLN A 12 4.22 -8.65 -20.76
C GLN A 12 4.96 -7.51 -21.45
N ALA A 13 5.97 -7.81 -22.28
CA ALA A 13 6.69 -6.80 -23.06
C ALA A 13 5.77 -6.08 -24.06
N ASP A 14 4.82 -6.78 -24.69
CA ASP A 14 3.80 -6.15 -25.54
C ASP A 14 2.87 -5.22 -24.75
N ILE A 15 2.53 -5.57 -23.50
CA ILE A 15 1.72 -4.74 -22.60
C ILE A 15 2.52 -3.50 -22.17
N ASP A 16 3.76 -3.69 -21.74
CA ASP A 16 4.65 -2.61 -21.32
C ASP A 16 4.96 -1.64 -22.48
N ALA A 17 4.99 -2.14 -23.72
CA ALA A 17 5.14 -1.33 -24.93
C ALA A 17 3.83 -0.69 -25.43
N GLY A 18 2.70 -0.89 -24.74
CA GLY A 18 1.39 -0.36 -25.12
C GLY A 18 0.77 -1.01 -26.37
N LYS A 19 1.34 -2.11 -26.87
CA LYS A 19 0.83 -2.85 -28.04
C LYS A 19 -0.38 -3.73 -27.70
N ARG A 20 -0.55 -4.03 -26.42
CA ARG A 20 -1.67 -4.80 -25.89
C ARG A 20 -2.22 -4.16 -24.63
N PRO A 21 -3.54 -4.23 -24.39
CA PRO A 21 -4.10 -3.81 -23.12
C PRO A 21 -3.65 -4.75 -22.00
N GLY A 22 -3.36 -4.17 -20.84
CA GLY A 22 -2.94 -4.90 -19.64
C GLY A 22 -2.32 -3.95 -18.62
N MET A 23 -2.04 -4.47 -17.43
CA MET A 23 -1.29 -3.74 -16.42
C MET A 23 0.19 -3.79 -16.76
N THR A 24 0.82 -2.62 -16.87
CA THR A 24 2.25 -2.54 -17.12
C THR A 24 3.02 -2.97 -15.87
N SER A 25 4.27 -3.39 -16.08
CA SER A 25 5.18 -3.71 -14.98
C SER A 25 5.40 -2.50 -14.05
N ASP A 26 5.41 -1.29 -14.61
CA ASP A 26 5.56 -0.04 -13.86
C ASP A 26 4.32 0.30 -13.03
N ASP A 27 3.12 0.14 -13.58
CA ASP A 27 1.86 0.32 -12.83
C ASP A 27 1.78 -0.69 -11.68
N ALA A 28 2.13 -1.95 -11.94
CA ALA A 28 2.16 -3.00 -10.93
C ALA A 28 3.13 -2.66 -9.78
N LYS A 29 4.29 -2.09 -10.11
CA LYS A 29 5.26 -1.63 -9.12
C LYS A 29 4.70 -0.47 -8.31
N ARG A 30 4.16 0.55 -8.97
CA ARG A 30 3.59 1.73 -8.32
C ARG A 30 2.46 1.36 -7.35
N ILE A 31 1.57 0.45 -7.75
CA ILE A 31 0.48 -0.01 -6.89
C ILE A 31 1.02 -0.68 -5.63
N ARG A 32 2.03 -1.56 -5.75
CA ARG A 32 2.65 -2.23 -4.60
C ARG A 32 3.31 -1.23 -3.64
N ASP A 33 4.02 -0.25 -4.18
CA ASP A 33 4.67 0.79 -3.39
C ASP A 33 3.62 1.60 -2.61
N LEU A 34 2.54 2.02 -3.28
CA LEU A 34 1.42 2.72 -2.65
C LEU A 34 0.71 1.88 -1.59
N GLU A 35 0.48 0.59 -1.83
CA GLU A 35 -0.12 -0.32 -0.84
C GLU A 35 0.78 -0.52 0.39
N GLN A 36 2.10 -0.47 0.21
CA GLN A 36 3.04 -0.52 1.33
C GLN A 36 2.99 0.77 2.14
N GLU A 37 3.08 1.94 1.50
CA GLU A 37 2.99 3.24 2.15
C GLU A 37 1.65 3.41 2.89
N TYR A 38 0.54 3.02 2.27
CA TYR A 38 -0.78 3.10 2.88
C TYR A 38 -0.88 2.25 4.15
N ARG A 39 -0.32 1.03 4.15
CA ARG A 39 -0.30 0.16 5.34
C ARG A 39 0.54 0.77 6.47
N GLU A 40 1.68 1.34 6.14
CA GLU A 40 2.53 2.00 7.12
C GLU A 40 1.85 3.25 7.71
N LEU A 41 1.24 4.07 6.85
CA LEU A 41 0.50 5.24 7.28
C LEU A 41 -0.67 4.89 8.19
N LYS A 42 -1.41 3.83 7.85
CA LYS A 42 -2.52 3.34 8.68
C LYS A 42 -2.02 2.89 10.06
N ARG A 43 -0.92 2.14 10.11
CA ARG A 43 -0.31 1.72 11.37
C ARG A 43 0.15 2.90 12.22
N ALA A 44 0.79 3.90 11.60
CA ALA A 44 1.20 5.12 12.29
C ALA A 44 -0.01 5.89 12.83
N ASN A 45 -1.08 5.99 12.04
CA ASN A 45 -2.32 6.64 12.46
C ASN A 45 -2.97 5.93 13.66
N GLU A 46 -3.02 4.59 13.66
CA GLU A 46 -3.53 3.80 14.79
C GLU A 46 -2.73 4.06 16.07
N ILE A 47 -1.40 4.14 15.99
CA ILE A 47 -0.54 4.48 17.14
C ILE A 47 -0.84 5.89 17.64
N LEU A 48 -0.94 6.87 16.74
CA LEU A 48 -1.24 8.26 17.11
C LEU A 48 -2.62 8.39 17.74
N LEU A 49 -3.62 7.69 17.21
CA LEU A 49 -4.96 7.68 17.77
C LEU A 49 -4.96 7.07 19.18
N ALA A 50 -4.27 5.94 19.37
CA ALA A 50 -4.10 5.33 20.68
C ALA A 50 -3.42 6.29 21.67
N ALA A 51 -2.32 6.93 21.26
CA ALA A 51 -1.62 7.92 22.09
C ALA A 51 -2.53 9.12 22.44
N SER A 52 -3.26 9.67 21.47
CA SER A 52 -4.19 10.77 21.72
C SER A 52 -5.30 10.39 22.71
N SER A 53 -5.83 9.17 22.62
CA SER A 53 -6.86 8.68 23.54
C SER A 53 -6.31 8.49 24.96
N PHE A 54 -5.06 8.03 25.08
CA PHE A 54 -4.36 7.89 26.34
C PHE A 54 -4.17 9.25 27.02
N PHE A 55 -3.61 10.23 26.30
CA PHE A 55 -3.40 11.57 26.84
C PHE A 55 -4.70 12.32 27.13
N ALA A 56 -5.74 12.16 26.30
CA ALA A 56 -7.04 12.77 26.56
C ALA A 56 -7.67 12.27 27.86
N ARG A 57 -7.43 11.00 28.23
CA ARG A 57 -7.87 10.41 29.50
C ARG A 57 -7.03 10.88 30.69
N GLU A 58 -5.72 11.09 30.53
CA GLU A 58 -4.87 11.62 31.59
C GLU A 58 -5.08 13.12 31.84
N LEU A 59 -5.48 13.87 30.80
CA LEU A 59 -5.71 15.32 30.87
C LEU A 59 -7.14 15.70 31.27
N ASP A 60 -8.03 14.74 31.56
CA ASP A 60 -9.38 15.05 32.02
C ASP A 60 -9.33 15.62 33.47
N PRO A 61 -9.53 16.94 33.68
CA PRO A 61 -9.40 17.56 34.99
C PRO A 61 -10.65 17.34 35.86
N ARG A 62 -11.62 16.55 35.41
CA ARG A 62 -12.93 16.41 36.07
C ARG A 62 -13.10 15.07 36.76
N LEU A 63 -12.48 14.96 37.94
CA LEU A 63 -13.16 14.40 39.10
C LEU A 63 -12.94 15.30 40.32
N PRO A 64 -13.79 16.31 40.51
CA PRO A 64 -14.31 16.61 41.82
C PRO A 64 -15.83 16.37 41.77
N TRP A 65 -16.23 15.26 42.40
CA TRP A 65 -17.60 14.79 42.68
C TRP A 65 -18.54 14.58 41.49
#